data_AF-A0A7J9LJB6-F1
#
_entry.id   AF-A0A7J9LJB6-F1
#
_cell.length_a   1.000
_cell.length_b   1.000
_cell.length_c   1.000
_cell.angle_alpha   90.00
_cell.angle_beta   90.00
_cell.angle_gamma   90.00
#
_symmetry.space_group_name_H-M   'P 1'
#
loop_
_entity.id
_entity.type
_entity.pdbx_description
1 polymer ?
#
loop_
_entity_poly.entity_id
_entity_poly.type
_entity_poly.pdbx_seq_one_letter_code
_entity_poly.pdbx_strand_id
1 'polypeptide(L)'
;KIRGIIAYDNTLWYELVAQAEKEVVEDLIKRYQNFVIEFNSFIAAHPRVDSSLLSIGDGLTLCRRNDASLKAQNQAHEHDGLKFPQGPIITSKSKQI
;
A
#
# COMPACT_ATOMS: atom_id res chain seq x y z
N LYS A 1 0.11 -5.69 -12.83
CA LYS A 1 1.14 -6.62 -13.34
C LYS A 1 1.98 -7.16 -12.17
N ILE A 2 2.47 -8.41 -12.19
CA ILE A 2 3.40 -8.85 -11.12
C ILE A 2 4.72 -8.09 -11.32
N ARG A 3 5.41 -7.75 -10.22
CA ARG A 3 6.58 -6.88 -10.19
C ARG A 3 6.33 -5.45 -10.68
N GLY A 4 5.07 -5.09 -10.90
CA GLY A 4 4.67 -3.70 -11.11
C GLY A 4 4.92 -2.88 -9.84
N ILE A 5 5.17 -1.59 -10.03
CA ILE A 5 5.46 -0.64 -8.95
C ILE A 5 4.30 0.33 -8.81
N ILE A 6 3.90 0.60 -7.57
CA ILE A 6 3.05 1.72 -7.18
C ILE A 6 3.90 2.64 -6.31
N ALA A 7 3.78 3.95 -6.51
CA ALA A 7 4.42 4.95 -5.69
C ALA A 7 3.34 5.74 -4.94
N TYR A 8 3.47 5.83 -3.62
CA TYR A 8 2.58 6.62 -2.76
C TYR A 8 3.33 7.85 -2.28
N ASP A 9 2.80 9.03 -2.60
CA ASP A 9 3.35 10.32 -2.20
C ASP A 9 2.86 10.72 -0.80
N ASN A 10 3.53 11.71 -0.20
CA ASN A 10 3.23 12.29 1.12
C ASN A 10 3.22 11.29 2.29
N THR A 11 4.10 10.28 2.25
CA THR A 11 4.14 9.20 3.26
C THR A 11 4.91 9.55 4.54
N LEU A 12 5.61 10.69 4.59
CA LEU A 12 6.14 11.25 5.84
C LEU A 12 5.19 12.28 6.46
N TRP A 13 4.31 12.89 5.65
CA TRP A 13 3.24 13.80 6.08
C TRP A 13 3.74 14.91 7.01
N TYR A 14 4.57 15.82 6.48
CA TYR A 14 5.28 16.87 7.20
C TYR A 14 6.12 16.35 8.38
N GLU A 15 6.65 15.13 8.25
CA GLU A 15 7.37 14.39 9.29
C GLU A 15 6.53 14.08 10.55
N LEU A 16 5.21 14.36 10.50
CA LEU A 16 4.32 14.19 11.64
C LEU A 16 4.17 12.73 12.03
N VAL A 17 4.37 11.80 11.10
CA VAL A 17 4.29 10.36 11.42
C VAL A 17 5.32 9.91 12.48
N ALA A 18 6.36 10.71 12.74
CA ALA A 18 7.36 10.45 13.77
C ALA A 18 7.17 11.29 15.05
N GLN A 19 6.22 12.23 15.06
CA GLN A 19 6.00 13.15 16.17
C GLN A 19 4.90 12.66 17.14
N ALA A 20 5.00 13.06 18.40
CA ALA A 20 3.94 12.83 19.38
C ALA A 20 2.78 13.83 19.17
N GLU A 21 1.54 13.43 19.48
CA GLU A 21 0.31 14.22 19.28
C GLU A 21 0.31 15.63 19.93
N LYS A 22 1.28 15.91 20.80
CA LYS A 22 1.41 17.15 21.58
C LYS A 22 1.94 18.35 20.80
N GLU A 23 2.45 18.18 19.59
CA GLU A 23 2.93 19.32 18.79
C GLU A 23 1.78 20.16 18.24
N VAL A 24 1.89 21.49 18.26
CA VAL A 24 0.85 22.41 17.75
C VAL A 24 0.96 22.48 16.23
N VAL A 25 0.00 21.86 15.55
CA VAL A 25 -0.08 21.75 14.08
C VAL A 25 -1.54 21.96 13.70
N GLU A 26 -1.80 22.51 12.51
CA GLU A 26 -3.15 22.72 12.01
C GLU A 26 -4.01 21.45 12.07
N ASP A 27 -5.25 21.59 12.56
CA ASP A 27 -6.17 20.48 12.81
C ASP A 27 -6.42 19.61 11.57
N LEU A 28 -6.41 20.21 10.37
CA LEU A 28 -6.59 19.47 9.13
C LEU A 28 -5.40 18.54 8.84
N ILE A 29 -4.17 19.00 9.10
CA ILE A 29 -2.96 18.22 8.88
C ILE A 29 -2.88 17.09 9.92
N LYS A 30 -3.18 17.38 11.19
CA LYS A 30 -3.26 16.36 12.25
C LYS A 30 -4.30 15.29 11.99
N ARG A 31 -5.46 15.66 11.43
CA ARG A 31 -6.53 14.70 11.12
C ARG A 31 -6.04 13.55 10.23
N TYR A 32 -5.09 13.80 9.33
CA TYR A 32 -4.55 12.78 8.43
C TYR A 32 -3.34 12.03 8.97
N GLN A 33 -2.68 12.51 10.03
CA GLN A 33 -1.49 11.88 10.62
C GLN A 33 -1.73 10.39 10.95
N ASN A 34 -2.82 10.08 11.66
CA ASN A 34 -3.14 8.70 12.04
C ASN A 34 -3.41 7.82 10.81
N PHE A 35 -4.09 8.35 9.79
CA PHE A 35 -4.31 7.61 8.54
C PHE A 35 -3.00 7.29 7.82
N VAL A 36 -2.03 8.21 7.79
CA VAL A 36 -0.73 7.96 7.16
C VAL A 36 0.11 6.97 7.99
N ILE A 37 0.10 7.07 9.33
CA ILE A 37 0.77 6.10 10.21
C ILE A 37 0.20 4.68 10.02
N GLU A 38 -1.13 4.54 10.02
CA GLU A 38 -1.82 3.26 9.81
C GLU A 38 -1.53 2.72 8.40
N PHE A 39 -1.57 3.57 7.38
CA PHE A 39 -1.26 3.21 6.00
C PHE A 39 0.18 2.71 5.84
N ASN A 40 1.16 3.44 6.38
CA ASN A 40 2.56 3.05 6.32
C ASN A 40 2.80 1.72 7.03
N SER A 41 2.19 1.54 8.20
CA SER A 41 2.27 0.28 8.96
C SER A 41 1.65 -0.88 8.19
N PHE A 42 0.47 -0.65 7.58
CA PHE A 42 -0.21 -1.63 6.74
C PHE A 42 0.66 -2.06 5.56
N ILE A 43 1.18 -1.12 4.79
CA ILE A 43 2.01 -1.40 3.60
C ILE A 43 3.34 -2.05 3.98
N ALA A 44 3.98 -1.64 5.07
CA ALA A 44 5.21 -2.26 5.57
C ALA A 44 5.01 -3.74 5.94
N ALA A 45 3.86 -4.09 6.52
CA ALA A 45 3.52 -5.45 6.90
C ALA A 45 2.87 -6.28 5.77
N HIS A 46 2.50 -5.66 4.65
CA HIS A 46 1.63 -6.30 3.67
C HIS A 46 2.36 -7.37 2.84
N PRO A 47 1.98 -8.66 2.93
CA PRO A 47 2.79 -9.79 2.41
C PRO A 47 2.87 -9.86 0.87
N ARG A 48 2.03 -9.09 0.17
CA ARG A 48 1.97 -9.10 -1.29
C ARG A 48 2.92 -8.10 -1.97
N VAL A 49 3.57 -7.23 -1.20
CA VAL A 49 4.44 -6.18 -1.74
C VAL A 49 5.77 -6.15 -0.99
N ASP A 50 6.84 -5.81 -1.71
CA ASP A 50 8.05 -5.28 -1.08
C ASP A 50 7.91 -3.75 -1.08
N SER A 51 8.04 -3.12 0.09
CA SER A 51 7.95 -1.67 0.25
C SER A 51 9.30 -1.06 0.62
N SER A 52 9.52 0.18 0.16
CA SER A 52 10.67 1.01 0.56
C SER A 52 10.20 2.46 0.71
N LEU A 53 10.41 3.04 1.89
CA LEU A 53 10.14 4.44 2.19
C LEU A 53 11.38 5.27 1.83
N LEU A 54 11.20 6.29 1.00
CA LEU A 54 12.24 7.22 0.59
C LEU A 54 11.95 8.61 1.15
N SER A 55 12.96 9.23 1.76
CA SER A 55 12.91 10.61 2.25
C SER A 55 13.12 11.62 1.11
N ILE A 56 12.28 11.55 0.08
CA ILE A 56 12.25 12.50 -1.03
C ILE A 56 10.96 13.30 -0.92
N GLY A 57 11.06 14.63 -0.94
CA GLY A 57 9.92 15.51 -0.73
C GLY A 57 9.27 15.26 0.62
N ASP A 58 7.94 15.09 0.62
CA ASP A 58 7.15 14.77 1.82
C ASP A 58 7.02 13.26 2.08
N GLY A 59 7.97 12.48 1.57
CA GLY A 59 8.03 11.02 1.71
C GLY A 59 7.38 10.29 0.54
N LEU A 60 8.15 9.38 -0.08
CA LEU A 60 7.68 8.53 -1.18
C LEU A 60 7.82 7.06 -0.82
N THR A 61 6.72 6.32 -0.77
CA THR A 61 6.77 4.85 -0.57
C THR A 61 6.60 4.12 -1.89
N LEU A 62 7.64 3.39 -2.30
CA LEU A 62 7.60 2.51 -3.47
C LEU A 62 7.17 1.11 -3.05
N CYS A 63 6.15 0.57 -3.72
CA CYS A 63 5.64 -0.79 -3.49
C CYS A 63 5.76 -1.63 -4.75
N ARG A 64 6.57 -2.69 -4.70
CA ARG A 64 6.71 -3.66 -5.79
C ARG A 64 5.84 -4.88 -5.50
N ARG A 65 4.92 -5.23 -6.41
CA ARG A 65 4.06 -6.41 -6.25
C ARG A 65 4.84 -7.72 -6.37
N ASN A 66 4.75 -8.59 -5.37
CA ASN A 66 5.46 -9.86 -5.33
C ASN A 66 4.66 -11.02 -5.93
N ASP A 67 5.40 -12.03 -6.43
CA ASP A 67 4.85 -13.28 -6.97
C ASP A 67 4.15 -14.13 -5.90
N ALA A 68 4.49 -13.96 -4.61
CA ALA A 68 3.79 -14.58 -3.48
C ALA A 68 2.30 -14.23 -3.43
N SER A 69 1.89 -13.09 -4.00
CA SER A 69 0.49 -12.71 -4.10
C SER A 69 -0.36 -13.64 -4.98
N LEU A 70 0.25 -14.36 -5.93
CA LEU A 70 -0.44 -15.40 -6.70
C LEU A 70 -0.61 -16.68 -5.88
N LYS A 71 0.41 -17.05 -5.09
CA LYS A 71 0.39 -18.30 -4.32
C LYS A 71 -0.58 -18.24 -3.13
N ALA A 72 -0.63 -17.12 -2.41
CA ALA A 72 -1.56 -16.93 -1.29
C ALA A 72 -3.03 -16.85 -1.75
N GLN A 73 -3.29 -16.24 -2.91
CA GLN A 73 -4.63 -16.25 -3.52
C GLN A 73 -5.02 -17.64 -4.04
N ASN A 74 -4.07 -18.48 -4.47
CA ASN A 74 -4.41 -19.84 -4.88
C ASN A 74 -4.59 -20.81 -3.68
N GLN A 75 -3.86 -20.61 -2.57
CA GLN A 75 -3.95 -21.44 -1.37
C GLN A 75 -5.18 -21.16 -0.51
N ALA A 76 -5.61 -19.90 -0.39
CA ALA A 76 -6.86 -19.56 0.32
C ALA A 76 -8.11 -20.13 -0.38
N HIS A 77 -8.00 -20.52 -1.65
CA HIS A 77 -9.08 -21.11 -2.43
C HIS A 77 -9.12 -22.66 -2.40
N GLU A 78 -8.05 -23.33 -1.98
CA GLU A 78 -8.03 -24.80 -1.86
C GLU A 78 -8.59 -25.31 -0.52
N HIS A 79 -8.56 -24.50 0.54
CA HIS A 79 -8.91 -24.95 1.89
C HIS A 79 -10.43 -25.00 2.19
N ASP A 80 -11.28 -24.28 1.44
CA ASP A 80 -12.71 -24.09 1.80
C ASP A 80 -13.72 -24.82 0.90
N GLY A 81 -13.29 -25.63 -0.08
CA GLY A 81 -14.17 -26.54 -0.83
C GLY A 81 -15.33 -25.90 -1.64
N LEU A 82 -15.51 -24.59 -1.59
CA LEU A 82 -16.56 -23.83 -2.27
C LEU A 82 -15.98 -23.13 -3.51
N LYS A 83 -16.30 -23.67 -4.69
CA LYS A 83 -15.99 -23.04 -5.97
C LYS A 83 -16.93 -21.86 -6.20
N PHE A 84 -16.44 -20.63 -5.99
CA PHE A 84 -17.08 -19.44 -6.52
C PHE A 84 -16.59 -19.14 -7.95
N PRO A 85 -17.46 -18.65 -8.85
CA PRO A 85 -17.07 -18.33 -10.22
C PRO A 85 -15.97 -17.26 -10.23
N GLN A 86 -14.98 -17.43 -11.11
CA GLN A 86 -13.91 -16.45 -11.25
C GLN A 86 -14.49 -15.09 -11.65
N GLY A 87 -14.42 -14.12 -10.73
CA GLY A 87 -14.73 -12.72 -11.04
C GLY A 87 -13.80 -12.19 -12.13
N PRO A 88 -14.24 -11.19 -12.91
CA PRO A 88 -13.54 -10.77 -14.11
C PRO A 88 -12.12 -10.29 -13.77
N ILE A 89 -11.14 -10.89 -14.46
CA ILE A 89 -9.76 -10.43 -14.48
C ILE A 89 -9.76 -9.05 -15.13
N ILE A 90 -9.67 -7.98 -14.32
CA ILE A 90 -9.47 -6.62 -14.83
C ILE A 90 -8.04 -6.55 -15.38
N THR A 91 -7.88 -6.88 -16.66
CA THR A 91 -6.69 -6.52 -17.41
C THR A 91 -6.82 -5.06 -17.83
N SER A 92 -6.04 -4.19 -17.19
CA SER A 92 -5.78 -2.86 -17.74
C SER A 92 -5.08 -3.05 -19.09
N LYS A 93 -5.83 -2.86 -20.18
CA LYS A 93 -5.23 -2.66 -21.50
C LYS A 93 -4.59 -1.28 -21.47
N SER A 94 -3.27 -1.24 -21.39
CA SER A 94 -2.49 -0.06 -21.76
C SER A 94 -2.91 0.33 -23.18
N LYS A 95 -3.62 1.45 -23.30
CA LYS A 95 -3.83 2.13 -24.57
C LYS A 95 -2.64 3.05 -24.72
N GLN A 96 -1.70 2.69 -25.59
CA GLN A 96 -0.72 3.66 -26.08
C GLN A 96 -1.51 4.75 -26.82
N ILE A 97 -1.26 5.99 -26.45
CA ILE A 97 -1.54 7.18 -27.25
C ILE A 97 -0.21 7.94 -27.30
#